data_AF-A0A2V7M3Q6-F1
#
_entry.id   AF-A0A2V7M3Q6-F1
#
_cell.length_a   1.000
_cell.length_b   1.000
_cell.length_c   1.000
_cell.angle_alpha   90.00
_cell.angle_beta   90.00
_cell.angle_gamma   90.00
#
_symmetry.space_group_name_H-M   'P 1'
#
loop_
_entity.id
_entity.type
_entity.pdbx_description
1 polymer ?
#
loop_
_entity_poly.entity_id
_entity_poly.type
_entity_poly.pdbx_seq_one_letter_code
_entity_poly.pdbx_strand_id
1 'polypeptide(L)'
;MNTVSRRDFVVVLTSAGGGLLLGCRMGERSGTATAAAAAAAAPPPAFAPNAFIRVGTDGRVTLIMNQVEMGQGTYTSMPMLLAEELEVGLDQVQLEHAPPDDKLY
;
A
#
# COMPACT_ATOMS: atom_id res chain seq x y z
N MET A 1 37.64 21.82 -2.93
CA MET A 1 36.87 20.62 -2.56
C MET A 1 36.49 19.89 -3.84
N ASN A 2 37.07 18.71 -4.08
CA ASN A 2 36.73 17.91 -5.25
C ASN A 2 35.33 17.34 -5.09
N THR A 3 34.42 17.75 -5.97
CA THR A 3 33.07 17.20 -6.05
C THR A 3 33.16 15.79 -6.65
N VAL A 4 33.00 14.77 -5.81
CA VAL A 4 32.96 13.37 -6.27
C VAL A 4 31.77 13.20 -7.21
N SER A 5 32.04 12.82 -8.45
CA SER A 5 31.00 12.51 -9.44
C SER A 5 30.38 11.15 -9.13
N ARG A 6 29.08 11.00 -9.41
CA ARG A 6 28.35 9.72 -9.29
C ARG A 6 29.06 8.59 -10.04
N ARG A 7 29.72 8.93 -11.16
CA ARG A 7 30.48 7.98 -11.98
C ARG A 7 31.74 7.48 -11.29
N ASP A 8 32.50 8.40 -10.69
CA ASP A 8 33.74 8.05 -9.97
C ASP A 8 33.43 7.19 -8.75
N PHE A 9 32.33 7.49 -8.05
CA PHE A 9 31.85 6.68 -6.94
C PHE A 9 31.54 5.23 -7.38
N VAL A 10 30.81 5.04 -8.49
CA VAL A 10 30.47 3.70 -8.99
C VAL A 10 31.72 2.94 -9.47
N VAL A 11 32.66 3.61 -10.13
CA VAL A 11 33.92 3.01 -10.61
C VAL A 11 34.80 2.56 -9.44
N VAL A 12 34.94 3.38 -8.41
CA VAL A 12 35.71 3.03 -7.20
C VAL A 12 35.03 1.88 -6.44
N LEU A 13 33.71 1.93 -6.27
CA LEU A 13 32.97 0.89 -5.56
C LEU A 13 33.07 -0.48 -6.26
N THR A 14 32.90 -0.52 -7.58
CA THR A 14 32.95 -1.76 -8.37
C THR A 14 34.37 -2.33 -8.46
N SER A 15 35.38 -1.47 -8.62
CA SER A 15 36.78 -1.91 -8.73
C SER A 15 37.33 -2.45 -7.41
N ALA A 16 36.83 -1.96 -6.26
CA ALA A 16 37.12 -2.52 -4.95
C ALA A 16 36.36 -3.83 -4.65
N GLY A 17 35.54 -4.33 -5.58
CA GLY A 17 34.74 -5.55 -5.39
C GLY A 17 33.52 -5.36 -4.49
N GLY A 18 33.05 -4.12 -4.31
CA GLY A 18 31.84 -3.82 -3.54
C GLY A 18 30.56 -4.12 -4.32
N GLY A 19 29.54 -4.62 -3.63
CA GLY A 19 28.20 -4.85 -4.18
C GLY A 19 27.11 -4.32 -3.24
N LEU A 20 25.96 -3.96 -3.80
CA LEU A 20 24.80 -3.50 -3.03
C LEU A 20 23.67 -4.52 -3.14
N LEU A 21 23.29 -5.12 -2.02
CA LEU A 21 22.13 -6.00 -1.92
C LEU A 21 20.98 -5.21 -1.30
N LEU A 22 19.90 -5.00 -2.07
CA LEU A 22 18.64 -4.47 -1.55
C LEU A 22 17.67 -5.62 -1.33
N GLY A 23 17.35 -5.90 -0.07
CA GLY A 23 16.23 -6.74 0.31
C GLY A 23 14.99 -5.89 0.58
N CYS A 24 13.95 -6.05 -0.22
CA CYS A 24 12.63 -5.50 0.12
C CYS A 24 11.89 -6.50 1.00
N ARG A 25 11.60 -6.13 2.25
CA ARG A 25 10.64 -6.85 3.10
C ARG A 25 9.34 -6.05 3.08
N MET A 26 8.29 -6.59 2.45
CA MET A 26 6.93 -6.07 2.62
C MET A 26 6.53 -6.41 4.07
N GLY A 27 6.48 -5.40 4.93
CA GLY A 27 6.42 -5.60 6.37
C GLY A 27 5.16 -6.36 6.81
N GLU A 28 5.34 -7.52 7.43
CA GLU A 28 4.44 -7.94 8.50
C GLU A 28 4.75 -7.01 9.68
N ARG A 29 3.80 -6.15 10.05
CA ARG A 29 3.87 -5.38 11.30
C ARG A 29 3.84 -6.37 12.46
N SER A 30 5.00 -6.88 12.86
CA SER A 30 5.16 -7.60 14.11
C SER A 30 5.03 -6.59 15.25
N GLY A 31 3.80 -6.41 15.72
CA GLY A 31 3.53 -5.79 17.01
C GLY A 31 4.34 -6.50 18.10
N THR A 32 4.96 -5.71 18.95
CA THR A 32 5.78 -6.13 20.09
C THR A 32 5.11 -7.26 20.89
N ALA A 33 5.88 -8.32 21.17
CA ALA A 33 5.50 -9.59 21.78
C ALA A 33 4.98 -9.53 23.24
N THR A 34 4.48 -8.39 23.72
CA THR A 34 3.97 -8.21 25.09
C THR A 34 2.45 -8.16 25.20
N ALA A 35 1.71 -8.20 24.08
CA ALA A 35 0.23 -8.23 24.07
C ALA A 35 -0.36 -9.66 23.89
N ALA A 36 0.45 -10.70 24.05
CA ALA A 36 0.04 -12.09 23.77
C ALA A 36 -1.01 -12.67 24.75
N ALA A 37 -1.28 -12.02 25.89
CA ALA A 37 -2.20 -12.56 26.90
C ALA A 37 -3.66 -12.09 26.74
N ALA A 38 -3.95 -11.04 25.96
CA ALA A 38 -5.32 -10.51 25.79
C ALA A 38 -5.92 -10.75 24.40
N ALA A 39 -5.11 -11.18 23.41
CA ALA A 39 -5.53 -11.32 22.01
C ALA A 39 -6.07 -12.72 21.64
N ALA A 40 -6.21 -13.65 22.59
CA ALA A 40 -6.63 -15.03 22.30
C ALA A 40 -8.12 -15.18 21.93
N ALA A 41 -8.91 -14.11 22.01
CA ALA A 41 -10.35 -14.12 21.70
C ALA A 41 -10.75 -13.22 20.51
N ALA A 42 -9.80 -12.48 19.92
CA ALA A 42 -10.08 -11.63 18.77
C ALA A 42 -9.77 -12.41 17.47
N PRO A 43 -10.67 -12.41 16.47
CA PRO A 43 -10.33 -12.85 15.14
C PRO A 43 -9.04 -12.15 14.66
N PRO A 44 -8.18 -12.83 13.90
CA PRO A 44 -7.00 -12.18 13.33
C PRO A 44 -7.43 -10.92 12.58
N PRO A 45 -6.67 -9.80 12.70
CA PRO A 45 -7.03 -8.56 12.04
C PRO A 45 -7.19 -8.81 10.54
N ALA A 46 -8.24 -8.26 9.95
CA ALA A 46 -8.49 -8.41 8.53
C ALA A 46 -7.25 -7.94 7.74
N PHE A 47 -6.80 -8.75 6.78
CA PHE A 47 -5.67 -8.43 5.93
C PHE A 47 -5.97 -7.14 5.14
N ALA A 48 -5.33 -6.04 5.54
CA ALA A 48 -5.52 -4.71 4.97
C ALA A 48 -4.16 -4.02 4.78
N PRO A 49 -3.36 -4.46 3.79
CA PRO A 49 -2.01 -3.93 3.55
C PRO A 49 -2.01 -2.51 2.95
N ASN A 50 -3.12 -2.09 2.34
CA ASN A 50 -3.28 -0.77 1.73
C ASN A 50 -4.51 -0.09 2.35
N ALA A 51 -4.37 1.20 2.67
CA ALA A 51 -5.42 2.00 3.28
C ALA A 51 -6.55 2.33 2.29
N PHE A 52 -6.27 2.47 0.99
CA PHE A 52 -7.26 2.96 0.02
C PHE A 52 -7.83 1.88 -0.89
N ILE A 53 -7.08 0.80 -1.16
CA ILE A 53 -7.53 -0.27 -2.05
C ILE A 53 -7.42 -1.60 -1.31
N ARG A 54 -8.52 -2.32 -1.18
CA ARG A 54 -8.57 -3.63 -0.55
C ARG A 54 -9.05 -4.66 -1.55
N VAL A 55 -8.24 -5.69 -1.79
CA VAL A 55 -8.63 -6.82 -2.63
C VAL A 55 -9.03 -7.97 -1.71
N GLY A 56 -10.32 -8.32 -1.72
CA GLY A 56 -10.88 -9.41 -0.96
C GLY A 56 -10.51 -10.78 -1.55
N THR A 57 -10.50 -11.81 -0.71
CA THR A 57 -10.29 -13.19 -1.16
C THR A 57 -11.48 -13.74 -1.97
N ASP A 58 -12.62 -13.05 -1.93
CA ASP A 58 -13.82 -13.31 -2.71
C ASP A 58 -13.81 -12.64 -4.10
N GLY A 59 -12.71 -11.99 -4.47
CA GLY A 59 -12.54 -11.35 -5.78
C GLY A 59 -13.21 -9.98 -5.89
N ARG A 60 -13.64 -9.39 -4.76
CA ARG A 60 -14.13 -8.00 -4.71
C ARG A 60 -12.99 -7.03 -4.44
N VAL A 61 -13.04 -5.87 -5.06
CA VAL A 61 -12.09 -4.78 -4.86
C VAL A 61 -12.81 -3.61 -4.22
N THR A 62 -12.43 -3.24 -3.00
CA THR A 62 -12.97 -2.08 -2.31
C THR A 62 -12.03 -0.89 -2.48
N LEU A 63 -12.55 0.21 -3.02
CA LEU A 63 -11.92 1.51 -3.08
C LEU A 63 -12.46 2.39 -1.95
N ILE A 64 -11.59 2.79 -1.04
CA ILE A 64 -11.90 3.68 0.07
C ILE A 64 -11.65 5.12 -0.36
N MET A 65 -12.71 5.92 -0.39
CA MET A 65 -12.70 7.29 -0.90
C MET A 65 -12.60 8.30 0.26
N ASN A 66 -11.44 8.95 0.38
CA ASN A 66 -11.23 10.05 1.33
C ASN A 66 -11.62 11.42 0.74
N GLN A 67 -11.83 11.49 -0.58
CA GLN A 67 -12.23 12.71 -1.26
C GLN A 67 -13.75 12.93 -1.15
N VAL A 68 -14.12 14.18 -0.96
CA VAL A 68 -15.52 14.60 -0.96
C VAL A 68 -15.97 14.89 -2.38
N GLU A 69 -17.15 14.39 -2.72
CA GLU A 69 -17.81 14.65 -4.00
C GLU A 69 -18.91 15.71 -3.85
N MET A 70 -18.89 16.73 -4.71
CA MET A 70 -19.85 17.85 -4.82
C MET A 70 -20.46 18.00 -6.23
N GLY A 71 -20.35 16.98 -7.09
CA GLY A 71 -20.93 16.91 -8.43
C GLY A 71 -19.90 16.79 -9.57
N GLN A 72 -18.62 16.62 -9.27
CA GLN A 72 -17.55 16.48 -10.26
C GLN A 72 -17.43 15.06 -10.86
N GLY A 73 -18.14 14.07 -10.32
CA GLY A 73 -18.17 12.71 -10.84
C GLY A 73 -17.00 11.82 -10.37
N THR A 74 -16.25 12.22 -9.34
CA THR A 74 -15.12 11.44 -8.79
C THR A 74 -15.52 10.03 -8.36
N TYR A 75 -16.74 9.86 -7.85
CA TYR A 75 -17.24 8.57 -7.35
C TYR A 75 -17.57 7.60 -8.48
N THR A 76 -17.66 8.11 -9.71
CA THR A 76 -17.88 7.31 -10.91
C THR A 76 -16.57 7.04 -11.63
N SER A 77 -15.76 8.08 -11.84
CA SER A 77 -14.52 7.95 -12.61
C SER A 77 -13.44 7.13 -11.89
N MET A 78 -13.30 7.28 -10.57
CA MET A 78 -12.25 6.59 -9.82
C MET A 78 -12.43 5.06 -9.81
N PRO A 79 -13.64 4.50 -9.54
CA PRO A 79 -13.87 3.06 -9.71
C PRO A 79 -13.65 2.55 -11.13
N MET A 80 -14.00 3.33 -12.15
CA MET A 80 -13.77 2.95 -13.56
C MET A 80 -12.29 2.83 -13.89
N LEU A 81 -11.49 3.84 -13.53
CA LEU A 81 -10.05 3.80 -13.72
C LEU A 81 -9.40 2.63 -12.96
N LEU A 82 -9.87 2.37 -11.74
CA LEU A 82 -9.36 1.25 -10.94
C LEU A 82 -9.70 -0.11 -11.57
N ALA A 83 -10.93 -0.27 -12.08
CA ALA A 83 -11.34 -1.49 -12.75
C ALA A 83 -10.51 -1.76 -14.01
N GLU A 84 -10.24 -0.70 -14.80
CA GLU A 84 -9.39 -0.79 -15.99
C GLU A 84 -7.95 -1.20 -15.66
N GLU A 85 -7.33 -0.57 -14.65
CA GLU A 85 -5.94 -0.85 -14.28
C GLU A 85 -5.76 -2.26 -13.69
N LEU A 86 -6.77 -2.78 -12.99
CA LEU A 86 -6.75 -4.12 -12.42
C LEU A 86 -7.30 -5.21 -13.36
N GLU A 87 -7.76 -4.83 -14.55
CA GLU A 87 -8.43 -5.72 -15.51
C GLU A 87 -9.61 -6.51 -14.90
N VAL A 88 -10.42 -5.87 -14.06
CA VAL A 88 -11.60 -6.48 -13.41
C VAL A 88 -12.91 -5.87 -13.91
N GLY A 89 -14.02 -6.59 -13.70
CA GLY A 89 -15.35 -6.04 -13.95
C GLY A 89 -15.69 -4.89 -12.99
N LEU A 90 -16.41 -3.89 -13.50
CA LEU A 90 -16.92 -2.78 -12.67
C LEU A 90 -17.84 -3.26 -11.53
N ASP A 91 -18.55 -4.37 -11.74
CA ASP A 91 -19.40 -5.03 -10.74
C ASP A 91 -18.60 -5.63 -9.57
N GLN A 92 -17.29 -5.81 -9.75
CA GLN A 92 -16.38 -6.28 -8.71
C GLN A 92 -15.82 -5.14 -7.86
N VAL A 93 -15.95 -3.88 -8.30
CA VAL A 93 -15.43 -2.71 -7.57
C VAL A 93 -16.52 -2.11 -6.67
N GLN A 94 -16.24 -2.00 -5.38
CA GLN A 94 -17.11 -1.37 -4.40
C GLN A 94 -16.47 -0.10 -3.87
N LEU A 95 -17.28 0.94 -3.66
CA LEU A 95 -16.82 2.20 -3.09
C LEU A 95 -17.28 2.28 -1.64
N GLU A 96 -16.33 2.57 -0.75
CA GLU A 96 -16.58 2.85 0.67
C GLU A 96 -16.06 4.25 1.01
N HIS A 97 -16.75 4.97 1.88
CA HIS A 97 -16.23 6.24 2.39
C HIS A 97 -15.16 5.99 3.44
N ALA A 98 -14.08 6.77 3.40
CA ALA A 98 -13.06 6.72 4.43
C ALA A 98 -13.68 7.10 5.80
N PRO A 99 -13.52 6.26 6.84
CA PRO A 99 -13.86 6.66 8.19
C PRO A 99 -12.91 7.77 8.68
N PRO A 100 -13.32 8.56 9.67
CA PRO A 100 -12.53 9.68 10.17
C PRO A 100 -11.34 9.18 11.02
N ASP A 101 -10.24 8.80 10.35
CA ASP A 101 -8.96 8.42 10.96
C ASP A 101 -7.80 9.09 10.22
N ASP A 102 -7.36 10.23 10.76
CA ASP A 102 -6.27 11.05 10.21
C ASP A 102 -4.92 10.33 10.12
N LYS A 103 -4.72 9.22 10.85
CA LYS A 103 -3.48 8.46 10.77
C LYS A 103 -3.47 7.47 9.62
N LEU A 104 -4.65 7.13 9.09
CA LEU A 104 -4.83 6.08 8.09
C LEU A 104 -5.22 6.64 6.71
N TYR A 105 -5.96 7.75 6.64
CA TYR A 105 -6.57 8.29 5.40
C TYR A 105 -6.20 9.74 5.08
#